data_AF-A0A453GPC0-F1
#
_entry.id   AF-A0A453GPC0-F1
#
_cell.length_a   1.000
_cell.length_b   1.000
_cell.length_c   1.000
_cell.angle_alpha   90.00
_cell.angle_beta   90.00
_cell.angle_gamma   90.00
#
_symmetry.space_group_name_H-M   'P 1'
#
loop_
_entity.id
_entity.type
_entity.pdbx_description
1 polymer ?
#
loop_
_entity_poly.entity_id
_entity_poly.type
_entity_poly.pdbx_seq_one_letter_code
_entity_poly.pdbx_strand_id
1 'polypeptide(L)'
;MRVEHVDISALPLLNTDLETPDGGFPPAVEAFRDRIASADCFLFGSPEYNYSIATPLKNALDWASRGNNCWADKPAAIVSAGGGFGGGRSQYHLRQVGVFLDLHFINKPELFVQAFQQPPKFDNDGNLIDAEIRERIKKVLLSLQAFTLRVQKD
;
A
#
# COMPACT_ATOMS: atom_id res chain seq x y z
N MET A 1 -0.84 10.95 14.41
CA MET A 1 -0.43 9.97 13.38
C MET A 1 0.74 10.58 12.61
N ARG A 2 1.87 9.88 12.53
CA ARG A 2 2.98 10.23 11.65
C ARG A 2 2.81 9.44 10.36
N VAL A 3 2.93 10.09 9.21
CA VAL A 3 2.86 9.44 7.90
C VAL A 3 4.23 9.56 7.25
N GLU A 4 4.72 8.45 6.71
CA GLU A 4 5.99 8.39 6.00
C GLU A 4 5.74 7.79 4.61
N HIS A 5 6.27 8.45 3.57
CA HIS A 5 6.25 7.90 2.23
C HIS A 5 7.41 6.92 2.06
N VAL A 6 7.09 5.67 1.70
CA VAL A 6 8.08 4.63 1.41
C VAL A 6 8.36 4.61 -0.09
N ASP A 7 9.51 5.14 -0.49
CA ASP A 7 9.98 5.04 -1.87
C ASP A 7 10.38 3.59 -2.20
N ILE A 8 9.80 3.06 -3.27
CA ILE A 8 10.02 1.70 -3.79
C ILE A 8 10.71 1.69 -5.16
N SER A 9 11.11 2.85 -5.68
CA SER A 9 11.73 2.98 -7.01
C SER A 9 13.12 2.35 -7.11
N ALA A 10 13.83 2.26 -5.98
CA ALA A 10 15.16 1.67 -5.89
C ALA A 10 15.15 0.14 -5.75
N LEU A 11 13.97 -0.49 -5.62
CA LEU A 11 13.88 -1.93 -5.48
C LEU A 11 14.17 -2.60 -6.83
N PRO A 12 15.16 -3.53 -6.89
CA PRO A 12 15.33 -4.34 -8.09
C PRO A 12 14.06 -5.17 -8.33
N LEU A 13 13.82 -5.62 -9.57
CA LEU A 13 12.80 -6.64 -9.78
C LEU A 13 13.18 -7.87 -8.94
N LEU A 14 12.18 -8.49 -8.31
CA LEU A 14 12.37 -9.68 -7.50
C LEU A 14 13.19 -10.71 -8.28
N ASN A 15 14.34 -11.05 -7.72
CA ASN A 15 15.23 -12.07 -8.24
C ASN A 15 15.86 -12.78 -7.04
N THR A 16 15.53 -14.05 -6.85
CA THR A 16 16.04 -14.87 -5.74
C THR A 16 17.54 -15.09 -5.81
N ASP A 17 18.17 -14.91 -6.97
CA ASP A 17 19.62 -15.00 -7.12
C ASP A 17 20.36 -13.82 -6.46
N LEU A 18 19.63 -12.76 -6.08
CA LEU A 18 20.16 -11.63 -5.33
C LEU A 18 20.16 -11.88 -3.81
N GLU A 19 19.63 -13.00 -3.35
CA GLU A 19 19.73 -13.42 -1.95
C GLU A 19 21.18 -13.76 -1.62
N THR A 20 21.70 -13.23 -0.51
CA THR A 20 23.08 -13.46 -0.11
C THR A 20 23.23 -14.85 0.55
N PRO A 21 24.42 -15.46 0.54
CA PRO A 21 24.63 -16.79 1.14
C PRO A 21 24.28 -16.88 2.63
N ASP A 22 24.29 -15.76 3.35
CA ASP A 22 23.89 -15.62 4.74
C ASP A 22 22.39 -15.29 4.94
N GLY A 23 21.60 -15.29 3.86
CA GLY A 23 20.14 -15.10 3.89
C GLY A 23 19.67 -13.65 3.88
N GLY A 24 20.55 -12.71 3.55
CA GLY A 24 20.23 -11.29 3.37
C GLY A 24 19.87 -10.93 1.92
N PHE A 25 19.62 -9.65 1.70
CA PHE A 25 19.14 -9.08 0.44
C PHE A 25 20.00 -7.88 -0.01
N PRO A 26 19.82 -7.36 -1.24
CA PRO A 26 20.49 -6.13 -1.66
C PRO A 26 20.25 -4.97 -0.67
N PRO A 27 21.21 -4.05 -0.46
CA PRO A 27 21.08 -3.00 0.56
C PRO A 27 19.81 -2.15 0.46
N ALA A 28 19.33 -1.86 -0.75
CA ALA A 28 18.07 -1.14 -0.96
C ALA A 28 16.84 -1.95 -0.51
N VAL A 29 16.88 -3.27 -0.67
CA VAL A 29 15.83 -4.19 -0.20
C VAL A 29 15.87 -4.27 1.32
N GLU A 30 17.04 -4.37 1.95
CA GLU A 30 17.15 -4.38 3.42
C GLU A 30 16.64 -3.08 4.04
N ALA A 31 17.08 -1.92 3.54
CA ALA A 31 16.61 -0.63 4.02
C ALA A 31 15.09 -0.46 3.86
N PHE A 32 14.52 -0.99 2.78
CA PHE A 32 13.07 -1.03 2.59
C PHE A 32 12.40 -1.96 3.62
N ARG A 33 12.91 -3.17 3.80
CA ARG A 33 12.39 -4.17 4.75
C ARG A 33 12.40 -3.65 6.18
N ASP A 34 13.47 -2.98 6.61
CA ASP A 34 13.56 -2.36 7.94
C ASP A 34 12.45 -1.34 8.17
N ARG A 35 12.16 -0.49 7.17
CA ARG A 35 11.06 0.48 7.24
C ARG A 35 9.72 -0.21 7.36
N ILE A 36 9.47 -1.25 6.56
CA ILE A 36 8.23 -2.04 6.63
C ILE A 36 8.10 -2.73 7.99
N ALA A 37 9.18 -3.31 8.51
CA ALA A 37 9.21 -3.96 9.82
C ALA A 37 8.92 -2.98 10.97
N SER A 38 9.39 -1.73 10.87
CA SER A 38 9.17 -0.71 11.91
C SER A 38 7.78 -0.05 11.89
N ALA A 39 7.01 -0.20 10.81
CA ALA A 39 5.72 0.47 10.66
C ALA A 39 4.62 -0.20 11.48
N ASP A 40 3.78 0.61 12.13
CA ASP A 40 2.59 0.14 12.88
C ASP A 40 1.43 -0.30 11.97
N CYS A 41 1.31 0.32 10.79
CA CYS A 41 0.24 0.06 9.83
C CYS A 41 0.59 0.62 8.45
N PHE A 42 -0.17 0.22 7.43
CA PHE A 42 0.08 0.61 6.04
C PHE A 42 -1.12 1.28 5.37
N LEU A 43 -0.87 2.34 4.61
CA LEU A 43 -1.80 2.87 3.63
C LEU A 43 -1.25 2.59 2.23
N PHE A 44 -1.86 1.66 1.52
CA PHE A 44 -1.47 1.33 0.15
C PHE A 44 -2.20 2.22 -0.86
N GLY A 45 -1.44 2.79 -1.79
CA GLY A 45 -1.95 3.47 -2.98
C GLY A 45 -1.56 2.68 -4.23
N SER A 46 -2.52 2.19 -5.01
CA SER A 46 -2.24 1.54 -6.29
C SER A 46 -3.15 2.07 -7.39
N PRO A 47 -2.62 2.39 -8.60
CA PRO A 47 -3.45 2.42 -9.78
C PRO A 47 -3.92 0.99 -10.13
N GLU A 48 -4.71 0.85 -11.19
CA GLU A 48 -5.13 -0.45 -11.74
C GLU A 48 -4.55 -0.62 -13.13
N TYR A 49 -3.72 -1.65 -13.30
CA TYR A 49 -3.21 -2.07 -14.59
C TYR A 49 -3.71 -3.48 -14.87
N ASN A 50 -4.42 -3.65 -15.98
CA ASN A 50 -4.94 -4.94 -16.43
C ASN A 50 -5.69 -5.72 -15.33
N TYR A 51 -6.65 -5.05 -14.67
CA TYR A 51 -7.48 -5.63 -13.60
C TYR A 51 -6.70 -6.00 -12.33
N SER A 52 -5.49 -5.47 -12.14
CA SER A 52 -4.59 -5.85 -11.06
C SER A 52 -3.87 -4.65 -10.44
N ILE A 53 -3.15 -4.90 -9.34
CA ILE A 53 -2.20 -3.96 -8.74
C ILE A 53 -1.04 -3.66 -9.68
N ALA A 54 -0.40 -2.50 -9.48
CA ALA A 54 0.76 -2.11 -10.26
C ALA A 54 1.96 -3.02 -9.97
N THR A 55 2.75 -3.32 -11.00
CA THR A 55 3.95 -4.16 -10.90
C THR A 55 4.93 -3.70 -9.81
N PRO A 56 5.25 -2.39 -9.66
CA PRO A 56 6.15 -1.94 -8.60
C PRO A 56 5.62 -2.24 -7.19
N LEU A 57 4.30 -2.13 -6.97
CA LEU A 57 3.70 -2.45 -5.68
C LEU A 57 3.79 -3.96 -5.40
N LYS A 58 3.47 -4.81 -6.38
CA LYS A 58 3.63 -6.27 -6.21
C LYS A 58 5.08 -6.66 -5.92
N ASN A 59 6.03 -6.04 -6.60
CA ASN A 59 7.46 -6.25 -6.38
C ASN A 59 7.87 -5.88 -4.93
N ALA A 60 7.40 -4.73 -4.43
CA ALA A 60 7.67 -4.31 -3.06
C ALA A 60 7.05 -5.28 -2.02
N LEU A 61 5.80 -5.70 -2.23
CA LEU A 61 5.14 -6.69 -1.38
C LEU A 61 5.95 -8.00 -1.32
N ASP A 62 6.41 -8.47 -2.48
CA ASP A 62 7.17 -9.72 -2.57
C ASP A 62 8.52 -9.63 -1.85
N TRP A 63 9.28 -8.56 -2.07
CA TRP A 63 10.58 -8.36 -1.39
C TRP A 63 10.48 -8.35 0.13
N ALA A 64 9.48 -7.66 0.68
CA ALA A 64 9.28 -7.62 2.13
C ALA A 64 8.62 -8.89 2.70
N SER A 65 8.16 -9.81 1.85
CA SER A 65 7.68 -11.13 2.27
C SER A 65 8.81 -12.19 2.38
N ARG A 66 9.95 -11.98 1.72
CA ARG A 66 11.06 -12.96 1.69
C ARG A 66 11.70 -13.14 3.06
N GLY A 67 12.23 -14.34 3.34
CA GLY A 67 12.81 -14.65 4.65
C GLY A 67 11.75 -14.55 5.73
N ASN A 68 11.86 -13.51 6.58
CA ASN A 68 10.79 -13.14 7.51
C ASN A 68 9.79 -12.19 6.83
N ASN A 69 8.50 -12.50 6.97
CA ASN A 69 7.41 -11.68 6.42
C ASN A 69 7.25 -10.38 7.23
N CYS A 70 7.71 -9.26 6.68
CA CYS A 70 7.65 -7.95 7.35
C CYS A 70 6.22 -7.36 7.41
N TRP A 71 5.26 -7.96 6.71
CA TRP A 71 3.88 -7.49 6.61
C TRP A 71 2.94 -8.10 7.66
N ALA A 72 3.30 -9.24 8.24
CA ALA A 72 2.40 -10.06 9.04
C ALA A 72 1.82 -9.31 10.25
N ASP A 73 0.59 -9.65 10.60
CA ASP A 73 -0.20 -9.12 11.73
C ASP A 73 -0.44 -7.61 11.70
N LYS A 74 -0.12 -6.92 10.58
CA LYS A 74 -0.18 -5.47 10.51
C LYS A 74 -1.49 -4.95 9.91
N PRO A 75 -2.11 -3.95 10.56
CA PRO A 75 -3.24 -3.22 10.00
C PRO A 75 -2.90 -2.53 8.67
N ALA A 76 -3.85 -2.56 7.73
CA ALA A 76 -3.70 -1.89 6.44
C ALA A 76 -5.00 -1.25 5.93
N ALA A 77 -4.85 -0.21 5.12
CA ALA A 77 -5.91 0.39 4.32
C ALA A 77 -5.46 0.51 2.86
N ILE A 78 -6.43 0.64 1.96
CA ILE A 78 -6.17 0.77 0.52
C ILE A 78 -6.92 1.99 -0.01
N VAL A 79 -6.25 2.77 -0.83
CA VAL A 79 -6.83 3.82 -1.66
C VAL A 79 -6.34 3.63 -3.10
N SER A 80 -7.13 4.08 -4.07
CA SER A 80 -6.75 3.99 -5.48
C SER A 80 -7.26 5.19 -6.25
N ALA A 81 -6.51 5.56 -7.28
CA ALA A 81 -6.85 6.61 -8.23
C ALA A 81 -6.50 6.13 -9.64
N GLY A 82 -7.43 6.29 -10.59
CA GLY A 82 -7.22 5.87 -11.97
C GLY A 82 -8.45 6.13 -12.85
N GLY A 83 -8.46 5.55 -14.04
CA GLY A 83 -9.63 5.58 -14.93
C GLY A 83 -10.71 4.56 -14.54
N GLY A 84 -11.87 4.62 -15.20
CA GLY A 84 -12.94 3.64 -15.04
C GLY A 84 -13.39 3.51 -13.57
N PHE A 85 -13.29 2.32 -12.99
CA PHE A 85 -13.69 2.05 -11.61
C PHE A 85 -12.74 2.61 -10.53
N GLY A 86 -11.94 3.63 -10.87
CA GLY A 86 -11.02 4.31 -9.94
C GLY A 86 -9.95 3.41 -9.31
N GLY A 87 -9.68 2.26 -9.93
CA GLY A 87 -8.78 1.23 -9.42
C GLY A 87 -9.38 0.24 -8.42
N GLY A 88 -10.71 0.15 -8.31
CA GLY A 88 -11.33 -0.74 -7.33
C GLY A 88 -10.97 -2.22 -7.48
N ARG A 89 -10.64 -2.73 -8.68
CA ARG A 89 -10.27 -4.15 -8.85
C ARG A 89 -8.87 -4.42 -8.33
N SER A 90 -7.95 -3.46 -8.48
CA SER A 90 -6.62 -3.58 -7.89
C SER A 90 -6.71 -3.64 -6.36
N GLN A 91 -7.66 -2.96 -5.72
CA GLN A 91 -7.87 -3.08 -4.28
C GLN A 91 -8.32 -4.49 -3.87
N TYR A 92 -9.26 -5.10 -4.59
CA TYR A 92 -9.68 -6.48 -4.31
C TYR A 92 -8.54 -7.48 -4.53
N HIS A 93 -7.75 -7.30 -5.58
CA HIS A 93 -6.58 -8.16 -5.80
C HIS A 93 -5.52 -7.97 -4.71
N LEU A 94 -5.28 -6.73 -4.25
CA LEU A 94 -4.39 -6.47 -3.11
C LEU A 94 -4.88 -7.14 -1.83
N ARG A 95 -6.20 -7.15 -1.58
CA ARG A 95 -6.78 -7.89 -0.44
C ARG A 95 -6.50 -9.38 -0.54
N GLN A 96 -6.63 -9.97 -1.73
CA GLN A 96 -6.30 -11.36 -1.97
C GLN A 96 -4.80 -11.64 -1.72
N VAL A 97 -3.90 -10.77 -2.19
CA VAL A 97 -2.45 -10.88 -1.90
C VAL A 97 -2.20 -10.81 -0.40
N GLY A 98 -2.85 -9.88 0.30
CA GLY A 98 -2.65 -9.71 1.74
C GLY A 98 -3.18 -10.85 2.60
N VAL A 99 -3.95 -11.80 2.05
CA VAL A 99 -4.25 -13.07 2.75
C VAL A 99 -2.97 -13.85 3.03
N PHE A 100 -2.05 -13.96 2.05
CA PHE A 100 -0.77 -14.64 2.25
C PHE A 100 0.20 -13.82 3.11
N LEU A 101 0.19 -12.50 2.93
CA LEU A 101 1.06 -11.58 3.69
C LEU A 101 0.61 -11.38 5.13
N ASP A 102 -0.54 -11.95 5.50
CA ASP A 102 -1.17 -11.83 6.81
C ASP A 102 -1.43 -10.37 7.23
N LEU A 103 -1.92 -9.57 6.28
CA LEU A 103 -2.31 -8.18 6.49
C LEU A 103 -3.76 -8.07 6.97
N HIS A 104 -3.99 -7.26 7.99
CA HIS A 104 -5.34 -6.99 8.51
C HIS A 104 -5.92 -5.73 7.87
N PHE A 105 -6.70 -5.89 6.82
CA PHE A 105 -7.29 -4.74 6.16
C PHE A 105 -8.53 -4.18 6.87
N ILE A 106 -8.60 -2.85 6.97
CA ILE A 106 -9.90 -2.19 7.11
C ILE A 106 -10.70 -2.32 5.81
N ASN A 107 -11.99 -2.61 5.95
CA ASN A 107 -12.90 -2.77 4.81
C ASN A 107 -13.79 -1.54 4.60
N LYS A 108 -13.84 -0.60 5.54
CA LYS A 108 -14.61 0.65 5.43
C LYS A 108 -13.87 1.84 6.06
N PRO A 109 -14.03 3.05 5.49
CA PRO A 109 -14.67 3.32 4.20
C PRO A 109 -13.80 2.85 3.02
N GLU A 110 -14.44 2.54 1.90
CA GLU A 110 -13.73 2.30 0.63
C GLU A 110 -13.54 3.61 -0.14
N LEU A 111 -12.42 3.73 -0.84
CA LEU A 111 -12.12 4.91 -1.65
C LEU A 111 -11.48 4.51 -3.00
N PHE A 112 -12.29 4.64 -4.06
CA PHE A 112 -11.87 4.52 -5.44
C PHE A 112 -12.06 5.87 -6.13
N VAL A 113 -10.99 6.47 -6.63
CA VAL A 113 -11.01 7.80 -7.25
C VAL A 113 -10.97 7.67 -8.76
N GLN A 114 -12.04 8.10 -9.44
CA GLN A 114 -12.03 8.27 -10.89
C GLN A 114 -11.24 9.54 -11.24
N ALA A 115 -9.92 9.41 -11.31
CA ALA A 115 -8.98 10.54 -11.35
C ALA A 115 -9.17 11.46 -12.57
N PHE A 116 -9.66 10.90 -13.68
CA PHE A 116 -9.82 11.61 -14.96
C PHE A 116 -11.26 12.11 -15.20
N GLN A 117 -12.18 11.88 -14.26
CA GLN A 117 -13.56 12.35 -14.37
C GLN A 117 -13.66 13.84 -14.01
N GLN A 118 -14.45 14.60 -14.76
CA GLN A 118 -14.75 15.99 -14.45
C GLN A 118 -15.72 16.12 -13.25
N PRO A 119 -15.59 17.15 -12.38
CA PRO A 119 -14.53 18.16 -12.37
C PRO A 119 -13.18 17.58 -11.91
N PRO A 120 -12.03 18.22 -12.26
CA PRO A 120 -10.70 17.67 -12.01
C PRO A 120 -10.48 17.33 -10.54
N LYS A 121 -9.89 16.16 -10.28
CA LYS A 121 -9.62 15.69 -8.92
C LYS A 121 -8.27 16.15 -8.39
N PHE A 122 -7.31 16.37 -9.28
CA PHE A 122 -5.95 16.78 -8.97
C PHE A 122 -5.58 18.03 -9.78
N ASP A 123 -4.67 18.84 -9.24
CA ASP A 123 -4.02 19.93 -9.99
C ASP A 123 -2.82 19.41 -10.81
N ASN A 124 -2.12 20.32 -11.50
CA ASN A 124 -0.98 19.98 -12.36
C ASN A 124 0.25 19.48 -11.58
N ASP A 125 0.33 19.75 -10.28
CA ASP A 125 1.40 19.30 -9.41
C ASP A 125 1.08 17.94 -8.74
N GLY A 126 -0.10 17.37 -9.07
CA GLY A 126 -0.57 16.10 -8.51
C GLY A 126 -1.21 16.24 -7.12
N ASN A 127 -1.49 17.46 -6.65
CA ASN A 127 -2.21 17.63 -5.40
C ASN A 127 -3.69 17.34 -5.59
N LEU A 128 -4.26 16.55 -4.69
CA LEU A 128 -5.71 16.31 -4.66
C LEU A 128 -6.44 17.62 -4.34
N ILE A 129 -7.29 18.15 -5.23
CA ILE A 129 -8.04 19.41 -5.01
C ILE A 129 -9.53 19.19 -4.71
N ASP A 130 -10.05 17.99 -4.96
CA ASP A 130 -11.45 17.66 -4.67
C ASP A 130 -11.71 17.56 -3.16
N ALA A 131 -12.55 18.45 -2.64
CA ALA A 131 -12.83 18.55 -1.21
C ALA A 131 -13.55 17.32 -0.63
N GLU A 132 -14.42 16.68 -1.41
CA GLU A 132 -15.14 15.49 -0.98
C GLU A 132 -14.17 14.31 -0.83
N ILE A 133 -13.28 14.13 -1.81
CA ILE A 133 -12.26 13.07 -1.74
C ILE A 133 -11.30 13.32 -0.58
N ARG A 134 -10.90 14.57 -0.30
CA ARG A 134 -10.07 14.92 0.88
C ARG A 134 -10.73 14.46 2.18
N GLU A 135 -12.02 14.74 2.37
CA GLU A 135 -12.75 14.29 3.56
C GLU A 135 -12.90 12.76 3.61
N ARG A 136 -13.04 12.09 2.46
CA ARG A 136 -13.07 10.61 2.42
C ARG A 136 -11.73 9.98 2.78
N ILE A 137 -10.61 10.51 2.28
CA ILE A 137 -9.26 10.05 2.67
C ILE A 137 -9.07 10.23 4.17
N LYS A 138 -9.47 11.37 4.73
CA LYS A 138 -9.42 11.60 6.18
C LYS A 138 -10.17 10.52 6.96
N LYS A 139 -11.37 10.11 6.50
CA LYS A 139 -12.14 9.02 7.13
C LYS A 139 -11.42 7.66 7.02
N VAL A 140 -10.76 7.37 5.90
CA VAL A 140 -9.91 6.16 5.74
C VAL A 140 -8.79 6.17 6.78
N LEU A 141 -8.05 7.29 6.89
CA LEU A 141 -6.93 7.43 7.82
C LEU A 141 -7.36 7.29 9.29
N LEU A 142 -8.48 7.91 9.67
CA LEU A 142 -9.03 7.79 11.03
C LEU A 142 -9.49 6.36 11.33
N SER A 143 -10.11 5.68 10.36
CA SER A 143 -10.52 4.28 10.50
C SER A 143 -9.30 3.35 10.66
N LEU A 144 -8.25 3.57 9.86
CA LEU A 144 -7.00 2.83 9.95
C LEU A 144 -6.36 3.04 11.32
N GLN A 145 -6.19 4.28 11.75
CA GLN A 145 -5.63 4.61 13.06
C GLN A 145 -6.41 3.94 14.20
N ALA A 146 -7.74 4.03 14.18
CA ALA A 146 -8.58 3.43 15.20
C ALA A 146 -8.45 1.90 15.21
N PHE A 147 -8.33 1.26 14.04
CA PHE A 147 -8.11 -0.19 13.96
C PHE A 147 -6.71 -0.58 14.45
N THR A 148 -5.66 0.17 14.08
CA THR A 148 -4.30 -0.06 14.57
C THR A 148 -4.23 -0.03 16.09
N LEU A 149 -4.87 0.97 16.72
CA LEU A 149 -4.94 1.08 18.18
C LEU A 149 -5.76 -0.02 18.86
N ARG A 150 -6.58 -0.77 18.11
CA ARG A 150 -7.27 -1.96 18.66
C ARG A 150 -6.36 -3.17 18.61
N VAL A 151 -5.73 -3.43 17.46
CA VAL A 151 -4.85 -4.59 17.27
C VAL A 151 -3.62 -4.52 18.19
N GLN A 152 -3.07 -3.33 18.45
CA GLN A 152 -1.91 -3.16 19.34
C GLN A 152 -2.20 -3.32 20.84
N LYS A 153 -3.47 -3.43 21.24
CA LYS A 153 -3.85 -3.58 22.66
C LYS A 153 -3.99 -5.04 23.09
N ASP A 154 -3.98 -5.96 22.13
CA ASP A 154 -3.98 -7.40 22.33
C ASP A 154 -2.53 -7.93 22.34
#